data_AF-A0A5K3G025-F1
#
_entry.id   AF-A0A5K3G025-F1
#
_cell.length_a   1.000
_cell.length_b   1.000
_cell.length_c   1.000
_cell.angle_alpha   90.00
_cell.angle_beta   90.00
_cell.angle_gamma   90.00
#
_symmetry.space_group_name_H-M   'P 1'
#
loop_
_entity.id
_entity.type
_entity.pdbx_description
1 polymer ?
#
loop_
_entity_poly.entity_id
_entity_poly.type
_entity_poly.pdbx_seq_one_letter_code
_entity_poly.pdbx_strand_id
1 'polypeptide(L)'
;MSKGYRNRTKSTSHKVLCILHYFSRVLSDEPPCGTVTFSRRCLDEPPDFAASAATFNSIAFGTSTTCLIEDAHPDTIQVNFANRFLGGGVLRGGCVQEEILCCIRPEIIVGRLFVEALEPHEALIIEGAERFSRYTGYASTFQWTGNFDEAKDAGNTR
;
A
#
# COMPACT_ATOMS: atom_id res chain seq x y z
N MET A 1 24.42 14.39 16.18
CA MET A 1 24.92 13.10 15.67
C MET A 1 24.09 12.69 14.48
N SER A 2 24.63 12.80 13.27
CA SER A 2 23.94 12.55 12.00
C SER A 2 23.66 11.05 11.85
N LYS A 3 22.38 10.64 11.95
CA LYS A 3 21.91 9.32 11.50
C LYS A 3 21.83 9.34 9.98
N GLY A 4 23.01 9.29 9.35
CA GLY A 4 23.15 9.30 7.91
C GLY A 4 22.45 8.10 7.26
N TYR A 5 21.84 8.36 6.10
CA TYR A 5 21.30 7.44 5.11
C TYR A 5 22.33 6.35 4.69
N ARG A 6 22.64 5.41 5.58
CA ARG A 6 23.58 4.31 5.33
C ARG A 6 22.85 2.98 5.34
N ASN A 7 22.00 2.77 4.34
CA ASN A 7 21.69 1.43 3.87
C ASN A 7 21.50 1.45 2.34
N ARG A 8 22.62 1.44 1.60
CA ARG A 8 22.66 1.37 0.12
C ARG A 8 22.41 -0.07 -0.33
N THR A 9 21.24 -0.63 -0.02
CA THR A 9 20.80 -1.87 -0.64
C THR A 9 20.27 -1.57 -2.04
N LYS A 10 20.31 -2.55 -2.94
CA LYS A 10 19.68 -2.43 -4.27
C LYS A 10 18.20 -2.08 -4.14
N SER A 11 17.49 -2.66 -3.17
CA SER A 11 16.08 -2.36 -2.91
C SER A 11 15.84 -0.89 -2.56
N THR A 12 16.70 -0.25 -1.74
CA THR A 12 16.57 1.19 -1.43
C THR A 12 16.60 2.05 -2.70
N SER A 13 17.51 1.77 -3.64
CA SER A 13 17.57 2.51 -4.91
C SER A 13 16.28 2.36 -5.71
N HIS A 14 15.70 1.16 -5.77
CA HIS A 14 14.44 0.93 -6.50
C HIS A 14 13.23 1.56 -5.83
N LYS A 15 13.21 1.64 -4.48
CA LYS A 15 12.19 2.43 -3.77
C LYS A 15 12.27 3.90 -4.16
N VAL A 16 13.48 4.47 -4.21
CA VAL A 16 13.68 5.85 -4.67
C VAL A 16 13.21 6.02 -6.12
N LEU A 17 13.46 5.05 -7.01
CA LEU A 17 12.95 5.08 -8.39
C LEU A 17 11.42 5.16 -8.44
N CYS A 18 10.70 4.41 -7.60
CA CYS A 18 9.24 4.50 -7.53
C CYS A 18 8.76 5.92 -7.16
N ILE A 19 9.42 6.53 -6.16
CA ILE A 19 9.07 7.88 -5.69
C ILE A 19 9.39 8.95 -6.74
N LEU A 20 10.57 8.86 -7.39
CA LEU A 20 10.94 9.77 -8.47
C LEU A 20 10.00 9.63 -9.66
N HIS A 21 9.59 8.40 -9.99
CA HIS A 21 8.62 8.14 -11.03
C HIS A 21 7.26 8.77 -10.71
N TYR A 22 6.76 8.62 -9.47
CA TYR A 22 5.55 9.31 -9.03
C TYR A 22 5.63 10.82 -9.20
N PHE A 23 6.71 11.46 -8.74
CA PHE A 23 6.89 12.91 -8.95
C PHE A 23 6.94 13.28 -10.43
N SER A 24 7.54 12.45 -11.28
CA SER A 24 7.55 12.70 -12.73
C SER A 24 6.14 12.65 -13.35
N ARG A 25 5.24 11.81 -12.82
CA ARG A 25 3.84 11.69 -13.28
C ARG A 25 2.99 12.87 -12.81
N VAL A 26 3.05 13.20 -11.53
CA VAL A 26 2.19 14.26 -10.95
C VAL A 26 2.66 15.68 -11.28
N LEU A 27 3.90 15.83 -11.73
CA LEU A 27 4.45 17.11 -12.22
C LEU A 27 4.51 17.18 -13.76
N SER A 28 3.89 16.21 -14.46
CA SER A 28 3.79 16.24 -15.92
C SER A 28 2.71 17.23 -16.39
N ASP A 29 2.61 17.44 -17.71
CA ASP A 29 1.59 18.30 -18.31
C ASP A 29 0.15 17.75 -18.12
N GLU A 30 0.02 16.44 -17.89
CA GLU A 30 -1.24 15.73 -17.67
C GLU A 30 -1.19 14.97 -16.33
N PRO A 31 -1.26 15.67 -15.19
CA PRO A 31 -1.22 15.03 -13.88
C PRO A 31 -2.49 14.20 -13.64
N PRO A 32 -2.39 13.10 -12.86
CA PRO A 32 -3.57 12.36 -12.45
C PRO A 32 -4.50 13.27 -11.64
N CYS A 33 -5.80 13.10 -11.87
CA CYS A 33 -6.85 13.80 -11.16
C CYS A 33 -7.67 12.80 -10.35
N GLY A 34 -8.03 13.17 -9.13
CA GLY A 34 -8.71 12.25 -8.22
C GLY A 34 -8.79 12.78 -6.80
N THR A 35 -9.23 11.93 -5.89
CA THR A 35 -9.28 12.23 -4.46
C THR A 35 -8.85 11.02 -3.68
N VAL A 36 -7.86 11.22 -2.80
CA VAL A 36 -7.42 10.21 -1.84
C VAL A 36 -8.07 10.50 -0.50
N THR A 37 -8.85 9.54 0.02
CA THR A 37 -9.54 9.67 1.30
C THR A 37 -8.86 8.79 2.35
N PHE A 38 -8.56 9.37 3.52
CA PHE A 38 -8.01 8.66 4.67
C PHE A 38 -9.06 8.62 5.79
N SER A 39 -9.57 7.44 6.10
CA SER A 39 -10.59 7.21 7.12
C SER A 39 -10.02 6.39 8.27
N ARG A 40 -9.74 7.03 9.42
CA ARG A 40 -9.41 6.34 10.67
C ARG A 40 -10.71 5.83 11.29
N ARG A 41 -10.81 4.52 11.49
CA ARG A 41 -11.96 3.83 12.09
C ARG A 41 -11.58 3.33 13.47
N CYS A 42 -12.39 3.66 14.46
CA CYS A 42 -12.24 3.24 15.84
C CYS A 42 -13.44 2.36 16.19
N LEU A 43 -13.18 1.19 16.77
CA LEU A 43 -14.23 0.30 17.27
C LEU A 43 -14.23 0.35 18.80
N ASP A 44 -15.08 1.21 19.37
CA ASP A 44 -15.15 1.39 20.82
C ASP A 44 -15.80 0.18 21.51
N GLU A 45 -16.79 -0.42 20.86
CA GLU A 45 -17.53 -1.59 21.35
C GLU A 45 -17.28 -2.79 20.43
N PRO A 46 -16.34 -3.69 20.77
CA PRO A 46 -16.10 -4.89 19.98
C PRO A 46 -17.31 -5.85 20.08
N PRO A 47 -17.61 -6.59 19.00
CA PRO A 47 -18.69 -7.58 19.05
C PRO A 47 -18.35 -8.69 20.07
N ASP A 48 -19.38 -9.18 20.78
CA ASP A 48 -19.24 -10.35 21.63
C ASP A 48 -19.13 -11.60 20.73
N PHE A 49 -17.89 -11.99 20.44
CA PHE A 49 -17.60 -13.16 19.62
C PHE A 49 -18.08 -14.46 20.26
N ALA A 50 -18.17 -14.56 21.59
CA ALA A 50 -18.60 -15.78 22.29
C ALA A 50 -20.12 -15.94 22.24
N ALA A 51 -20.87 -14.84 22.30
CA ALA A 51 -22.33 -14.83 22.18
C ALA A 51 -22.84 -14.70 20.74
N SER A 52 -21.95 -14.49 19.76
CA SER A 52 -22.34 -14.28 18.36
C SER A 52 -23.02 -15.51 17.76
N ALA A 53 -24.26 -15.33 17.28
CA ALA A 53 -25.01 -16.32 16.50
C ALA A 53 -24.81 -16.16 14.98
N ALA A 54 -23.91 -15.26 14.54
CA ALA A 54 -23.66 -15.02 13.13
C ALA A 54 -23.07 -16.27 12.47
N THR A 55 -23.71 -16.75 11.41
CA THR A 55 -23.18 -17.86 10.60
C THR A 55 -22.21 -17.32 9.55
N PHE A 56 -21.16 -18.08 9.25
CA PHE A 56 -20.32 -17.78 8.09
C PHE A 56 -21.18 -17.86 6.82
N ASN A 57 -21.19 -16.78 6.03
CA ASN A 57 -21.65 -16.87 4.65
C ASN A 57 -20.69 -17.77 3.85
N SER A 58 -21.04 -18.14 2.61
CA SER A 58 -20.08 -18.79 1.72
C SER A 58 -18.85 -17.90 1.55
N ILE A 59 -17.76 -18.25 2.22
CA ILE A 59 -16.48 -17.55 2.06
C ILE A 59 -15.91 -18.05 0.74
N ALA A 60 -15.82 -17.15 -0.25
CA ALA A 60 -15.07 -17.43 -1.46
C ALA A 60 -13.60 -17.60 -1.07
N PHE A 61 -13.15 -18.85 -0.97
CA PHE A 61 -11.77 -19.19 -0.67
C PHE A 61 -11.06 -19.55 -1.96
N GLY A 62 -10.11 -18.72 -2.36
CA GLY A 62 -9.23 -18.95 -3.49
C GLY A 62 -7.79 -18.71 -3.07
N THR A 63 -6.88 -19.58 -3.51
CA THR A 63 -5.44 -19.34 -3.38
C THR A 63 -4.86 -19.13 -4.75
N SER A 64 -3.88 -18.23 -4.84
CA SER A 64 -3.11 -18.01 -6.05
C SER A 64 -1.64 -17.91 -5.69
N THR A 65 -0.80 -18.56 -6.47
CA THR A 65 0.66 -18.45 -6.38
C THR A 65 1.22 -17.33 -7.26
N THR A 66 0.36 -16.71 -8.08
CA THR A 66 0.76 -15.72 -9.09
C THR A 66 0.06 -14.38 -8.92
N CYS A 67 -1.05 -14.31 -8.21
CA CYS A 67 -1.81 -13.08 -7.97
C CYS A 67 -1.41 -12.46 -6.63
N LEU A 68 -1.00 -11.19 -6.68
CA LEU A 68 -0.72 -10.38 -5.50
C LEU A 68 -1.98 -9.63 -5.06
N ILE A 69 -2.01 -9.13 -3.83
CA ILE A 69 -3.18 -8.43 -3.27
C ILE A 69 -3.48 -7.16 -4.09
N GLU A 70 -2.46 -6.43 -4.52
CA GLU A 70 -2.58 -5.23 -5.35
C GLU A 70 -3.05 -5.48 -6.78
N ASP A 71 -3.06 -6.74 -7.23
CA ASP A 71 -3.53 -7.18 -8.54
C ASP A 71 -4.93 -7.81 -8.45
N ALA A 72 -5.51 -7.91 -7.24
CA ALA A 72 -6.85 -8.42 -7.03
C ALA A 72 -7.91 -7.51 -7.68
N HIS A 73 -9.09 -8.08 -7.95
CA HIS A 73 -10.18 -7.40 -8.64
C HIS A 73 -10.55 -6.06 -7.95
N PRO A 74 -10.90 -4.99 -8.69
CA PRO A 74 -11.22 -3.68 -8.12
C PRO A 74 -12.33 -3.69 -7.06
N ASP A 75 -13.26 -4.65 -7.13
CA ASP A 75 -14.36 -4.80 -6.15
C ASP A 75 -13.91 -5.49 -4.84
N THR A 76 -12.61 -5.71 -4.64
CA THR A 76 -12.07 -6.33 -3.42
C THR A 76 -11.47 -5.29 -2.48
N ILE A 77 -11.55 -5.56 -1.17
CA ILE A 77 -10.81 -4.78 -0.17
C ILE A 77 -9.39 -5.33 -0.10
N GLN A 78 -8.41 -4.51 -0.49
CA GLN A 78 -6.99 -4.85 -0.43
C GLN A 78 -6.46 -4.67 0.99
N VAL A 79 -5.95 -5.74 1.60
CA VAL A 79 -5.42 -5.70 2.96
C VAL A 79 -3.93 -5.32 2.96
N ASN A 80 -3.59 -4.31 3.75
CA ASN A 80 -2.20 -3.97 4.09
C ASN A 80 -1.78 -4.69 5.39
N PHE A 81 -0.65 -5.39 5.39
CA PHE A 81 -0.05 -5.99 6.57
C PHE A 81 0.76 -4.93 7.33
N ALA A 82 0.01 -4.00 7.92
CA ALA A 82 0.53 -2.73 8.39
C ALA A 82 1.34 -2.85 9.69
N ASN A 83 2.34 -1.98 9.82
CA ASN A 83 2.85 -1.54 11.10
C ASN A 83 1.84 -0.57 11.76
N ARG A 84 1.83 -0.50 13.10
CA ARG A 84 0.98 0.49 13.81
C ARG A 84 1.27 1.93 13.39
N PHE A 85 2.49 2.23 12.96
CA PHE A 85 2.84 3.49 12.29
C PHE A 85 2.73 3.30 10.78
N LEU A 86 1.79 4.00 10.15
CA LEU A 86 1.51 3.89 8.71
C LEU A 86 2.79 3.88 7.87
N GLY A 87 2.89 2.89 6.97
CA GLY A 87 4.00 2.75 6.04
C GLY A 87 5.30 2.29 6.69
N GLY A 88 5.28 1.93 7.97
CA GLY A 88 6.40 1.32 8.70
C GLY A 88 7.77 1.91 8.35
N GLY A 89 8.61 1.07 7.76
CA GLY A 89 9.97 1.37 7.33
C GLY A 89 10.10 1.97 5.92
N VAL A 90 9.04 2.50 5.28
CA VAL A 90 9.09 2.93 3.86
C VAL A 90 10.11 4.05 3.63
N LEU A 91 10.31 4.96 4.59
CA LEU A 91 11.36 6.00 4.52
C LEU A 91 12.72 5.55 5.07
N ARG A 92 12.85 4.25 5.40
CA ARG A 92 14.05 3.60 5.93
C ARG A 92 14.33 2.32 5.11
N GLY A 93 14.92 1.30 5.75
CA GLY A 93 15.27 0.04 5.11
C GLY A 93 14.15 -0.99 4.97
N GLY A 94 12.93 -0.71 5.43
CA GLY A 94 11.79 -1.63 5.26
C GLY A 94 11.45 -1.81 3.79
N CYS A 95 11.16 -3.03 3.35
CA CYS A 95 10.88 -3.34 1.94
C CYS A 95 10.05 -4.61 1.81
N VAL A 96 9.11 -4.83 2.73
CA VAL A 96 8.16 -5.95 2.68
C VAL A 96 6.81 -5.44 2.18
N GLN A 97 5.72 -6.19 2.38
CA GLN A 97 4.41 -5.91 1.77
C GLN A 97 3.94 -4.44 1.97
N GLU A 98 3.93 -3.92 3.20
CA GLU A 98 3.48 -2.55 3.47
C GLU A 98 4.36 -1.48 2.77
N GLU A 99 5.69 -1.60 2.85
CA GLU A 99 6.57 -0.61 2.24
C GLU A 99 6.55 -0.67 0.71
N ILE A 100 6.41 -1.87 0.14
CA ILE A 100 6.25 -2.06 -1.30
C ILE A 100 4.95 -1.38 -1.75
N LEU A 101 3.84 -1.62 -1.03
CA LEU A 101 2.55 -0.99 -1.30
C LEU A 101 2.67 0.54 -1.29
N CYS A 102 3.31 1.11 -0.27
CA CYS A 102 3.55 2.55 -0.18
C CYS A 102 4.49 3.07 -1.29
N CYS A 103 5.45 2.27 -1.75
CA CYS A 103 6.34 2.66 -2.85
C CYS A 103 5.61 2.67 -4.21
N ILE A 104 4.73 1.70 -4.47
CA ILE A 104 3.99 1.66 -5.74
C ILE A 104 2.77 2.59 -5.74
N ARG A 105 2.26 2.97 -4.57
CA ARG A 105 1.19 3.98 -4.34
C ARG A 105 1.68 5.11 -3.41
N PRO A 106 2.55 6.02 -3.88
CA PRO A 106 3.23 6.98 -2.99
C PRO A 106 2.32 7.97 -2.27
N GLU A 107 1.09 8.18 -2.75
CA GLU A 107 0.10 9.01 -2.07
C GLU A 107 -0.20 8.53 -0.65
N ILE A 108 -0.07 7.22 -0.37
CA ILE A 108 -0.21 6.65 0.98
C ILE A 108 0.79 7.27 1.97
N ILE A 109 1.99 7.64 1.51
CA ILE A 109 3.07 8.14 2.36
C ILE A 109 2.68 9.47 3.03
N VAL A 110 1.82 10.29 2.40
CA VAL A 110 1.36 11.56 2.98
C VAL A 110 0.60 11.36 4.28
N GLY A 111 -0.08 10.21 4.43
CA GLY A 111 -0.80 9.85 5.66
C GLY A 111 0.10 9.84 6.88
N ARG A 112 1.41 9.60 6.72
CA ARG A 112 2.38 9.65 7.83
C ARG A 112 2.51 11.03 8.48
N LEU A 113 2.07 12.09 7.81
CA LEU A 113 2.12 13.45 8.35
C LEU A 113 1.04 13.70 9.41
N PHE A 114 -0.08 12.98 9.35
CA PHE A 114 -1.26 13.27 10.18
C PHE A 114 -1.90 12.05 10.85
N VAL A 115 -1.54 10.83 10.45
CA VAL A 115 -2.02 9.60 11.10
C VAL A 115 -1.08 9.21 12.24
N GLU A 116 -1.53 9.40 13.48
CA GLU A 116 -0.87 8.87 14.67
C GLU A 116 -0.89 7.33 14.69
N ALA A 117 0.01 6.72 15.46
CA ALA A 117 0.05 5.26 15.66
C ALA A 117 -1.35 4.69 15.92
N LEU A 118 -1.69 3.60 15.22
CA LEU A 118 -2.94 2.89 15.44
C LEU A 118 -2.88 2.14 16.78
N GLU A 119 -4.00 2.15 17.48
CA GLU A 119 -4.28 1.33 18.66
C GLU A 119 -4.93 -0.01 18.26
N PRO A 120 -4.98 -1.01 19.16
CA PRO A 120 -5.49 -2.35 18.83
C PRO A 120 -6.94 -2.43 18.31
N HIS A 121 -7.72 -1.39 18.54
CA HIS A 121 -9.14 -1.27 18.16
C HIS A 121 -9.36 -0.31 16.99
N GLU A 122 -8.28 0.09 16.32
CA GLU A 122 -8.33 1.04 15.21
C GLU A 122 -7.84 0.43 13.90
N ALA A 123 -8.41 0.92 12.80
CA ALA A 123 -7.98 0.62 11.44
C ALA A 123 -7.91 1.90 10.62
N LEU A 124 -7.07 1.90 9.58
CA LEU A 124 -7.02 2.96 8.59
C LEU A 124 -7.50 2.43 7.25
N ILE A 125 -8.49 3.08 6.68
CA ILE A 125 -8.98 2.83 5.33
C ILE A 125 -8.47 3.95 4.43
N ILE A 126 -7.82 3.59 3.33
CA ILE A 126 -7.31 4.54 2.33
C ILE A 126 -7.97 4.21 1.01
N GLU A 127 -8.66 5.18 0.43
CA GLU A 127 -9.42 5.04 -0.81
C GLU A 127 -8.89 6.00 -1.86
N GLY A 128 -8.78 5.56 -3.12
CA GLY A 128 -8.40 6.41 -4.25
C GLY A 128 -6.90 6.61 -4.47
N ALA A 129 -6.02 5.92 -3.73
CA ALA A 129 -4.57 6.00 -3.94
C ALA A 129 -4.14 5.25 -5.21
N GLU A 130 -3.66 5.97 -6.23
CA GLU A 130 -3.28 5.41 -7.53
C GLU A 130 -1.97 4.61 -7.44
N ARG A 131 -1.89 3.48 -8.15
CA ARG A 131 -0.65 2.75 -8.41
C ARG A 131 0.11 3.37 -9.58
N PHE A 132 1.30 3.87 -9.29
CA PHE A 132 2.19 4.50 -10.27
C PHE A 132 3.29 3.58 -10.78
N SER A 133 3.65 2.52 -10.06
CA SER A 133 4.83 1.71 -10.38
C SER A 133 4.55 0.22 -10.49
N ARG A 134 5.19 -0.40 -11.48
CA ARG A 134 5.39 -1.84 -11.58
C ARG A 134 6.63 -2.25 -10.81
N TYR A 135 6.61 -3.47 -10.27
CA TYR A 135 7.76 -4.01 -9.57
C TYR A 135 7.86 -5.53 -9.73
N THR A 136 9.02 -6.07 -9.35
CA THR A 136 9.25 -7.50 -9.12
C THR A 136 10.06 -7.69 -7.84
N GLY A 137 10.12 -8.94 -7.35
CA GLY A 137 10.90 -9.29 -6.17
C GLY A 137 10.25 -8.83 -4.85
N TYR A 138 10.96 -9.06 -3.76
CA TYR A 138 10.49 -8.80 -2.40
C TYR A 138 11.67 -8.58 -1.45
N ALA A 139 11.52 -7.73 -0.43
CA ALA A 139 12.60 -7.42 0.50
C ALA A 139 13.89 -6.96 -0.21
N SER A 140 14.98 -7.73 -0.10
CA SER A 140 16.27 -7.40 -0.70
C SER A 140 16.29 -7.49 -2.23
N THR A 141 15.36 -8.23 -2.85
CA THR A 141 15.27 -8.42 -4.30
C THR A 141 14.28 -7.47 -4.98
N PHE A 142 13.65 -6.57 -4.21
CA PHE A 142 12.71 -5.60 -4.76
C PHE A 142 13.34 -4.75 -5.87
N GLN A 143 12.66 -4.69 -7.01
CA GLN A 143 13.08 -3.97 -8.19
C GLN A 143 11.89 -3.27 -8.84
N TRP A 144 12.03 -1.96 -9.07
CA TRP A 144 11.13 -1.19 -9.93
C TRP A 144 11.32 -1.63 -11.38
N THR A 145 10.21 -1.87 -12.08
CA THR A 145 10.22 -2.40 -13.45
C THR A 145 9.52 -1.52 -14.48
N GLY A 146 8.94 -0.39 -14.07
CA GLY A 146 8.36 0.57 -15.00
C GLY A 146 7.19 1.37 -14.43
N ASN A 147 6.67 2.26 -15.27
CA ASN A 147 5.38 2.93 -15.05
C ASN A 147 4.27 1.89 -14.85
N PHE A 148 3.25 2.18 -14.05
CA PHE A 148 1.94 1.54 -14.06
C PHE A 148 0.91 2.62 -14.35
N ASP A 149 0.10 2.44 -15.38
CA ASP A 149 -0.94 3.36 -15.81
C ASP A 149 -2.29 2.71 -15.53
N GLU A 150 -2.91 3.03 -14.38
CA GLU A 150 -4.15 2.39 -13.96
C GLU A 150 -5.25 2.45 -15.04
N ALA A 151 -5.36 3.55 -15.78
CA ALA A 151 -6.36 3.69 -16.85
C ALA A 151 -6.18 2.67 -17.98
N LYS A 152 -4.93 2.25 -18.26
CA LYS A 152 -4.60 1.29 -19.32
C LYS A 152 -4.43 -0.13 -18.80
N ASP A 153 -3.88 -0.26 -17.60
CA ASP A 153 -3.36 -1.50 -17.06
C ASP A 153 -4.36 -2.22 -16.14
N ALA A 154 -5.20 -1.48 -15.41
CA ALA A 154 -6.22 -2.07 -14.53
C ALA A 154 -7.38 -2.71 -15.31
N GLY A 155 -7.56 -2.35 -16.59
CA GLY A 155 -8.57 -2.95 -17.47
C GLY A 155 -8.18 -4.28 -18.12
N ASN A 156 -6.89 -4.67 -18.06
CA ASN A 156 -6.34 -5.90 -18.66
C ASN A 156 -6.34 -7.11 -17.71
N THR A 157 -6.96 -6.99 -16.54
CA THR A 157 -7.27 -8.09 -15.62
C THR A 157 -8.72 -8.60 -15.76
N ARG A 158 -9.40 -8.28 -16.87
CA ARG A 158 -10.75 -8.78 -17.21
C ARG A 158 -10.71 -10.13 -17.91
#